data_AF-A0A9D3N4G6-F1
#
_entry.id   AF-A0A9D3N4G6-F1
#
_cell.length_a   1.000
_cell.length_b   1.000
_cell.length_c   1.000
_cell.angle_alpha   90.00
_cell.angle_beta   90.00
_cell.angle_gamma   90.00
#
_symmetry.space_group_name_H-M   'P 1'
#
loop_
_entity.id
_entity.type
_entity.pdbx_description
1 polymer ?
#
loop_
_entity_poly.entity_id
_entity_poly.type
_entity_poly.pdbx_seq_one_letter_code
_entity_poly.pdbx_strand_id
1 'polypeptide(L)'
;MTRPDSACPLVNSDLRKIYYSRKIKEKMQECSNRLGIPMNHIFPVKNYHEEIDTMNDMDVLILKALDQIVSVAADAIKQHE
;
A
#
# COMPACT_ATOMS: atom_id res chain seq x y z
N MET A 1 -1.39 -2.54 4.04
CA MET A 1 -0.96 -1.94 5.34
C MET A 1 -1.31 -0.46 5.30
N THR A 2 -1.92 0.10 6.35
CA THR A 2 -2.64 1.39 6.27
C THR A 2 -2.03 2.54 7.09
N ARG A 3 -0.95 2.31 7.84
CA ARG A 3 -0.24 3.33 8.65
C ARG A 3 1.30 3.18 8.59
N PRO A 4 1.90 3.22 7.38
CA PRO A 4 3.34 3.02 7.18
C PRO A 4 4.20 4.14 7.80
N ASP A 5 3.70 5.37 7.79
CA ASP A 5 4.27 6.57 8.41
C ASP A 5 4.48 6.37 9.92
N SER A 6 3.43 5.95 10.63
CA SER A 6 3.48 5.65 12.06
C SER A 6 4.41 4.48 12.37
N ALA A 7 4.54 3.52 11.45
CA ALA A 7 5.41 2.38 11.62
C ALA A 7 6.90 2.72 11.42
N CYS A 8 7.25 3.73 10.62
CA CYS A 8 8.63 4.02 10.25
C CYS A 8 8.93 5.53 10.21
N PRO A 9 9.79 6.05 11.11
CA PRO A 9 10.14 7.48 11.13
C PRO A 9 10.67 8.03 9.79
N LEU A 10 11.42 7.20 9.04
CA LEU A 10 11.91 7.57 7.70
C LEU A 10 10.76 7.85 6.72
N VAL A 11 9.69 7.06 6.79
CA VAL A 11 8.51 7.21 5.93
C VAL A 11 7.64 8.36 6.42
N ASN A 12 7.59 8.60 7.73
CA ASN A 12 6.95 9.78 8.28
C ASN A 12 7.62 11.08 7.78
N SER A 13 8.95 11.10 7.72
CA SER A 13 9.69 12.27 7.22
C SER A 13 9.61 12.44 5.70
N ASP A 14 9.57 11.34 4.95
CA ASP A 14 9.50 11.35 3.49
C ASP A 14 8.74 10.12 3.00
N LEU A 15 7.46 10.31 2.66
CA LEU A 15 6.56 9.24 2.23
C LEU A 15 7.09 8.50 1.00
N ARG A 16 7.89 9.17 0.16
CA ARG A 16 8.52 8.56 -1.04
C ARG A 16 9.50 7.44 -0.68
N LYS A 17 9.94 7.35 0.58
CA LYS A 17 10.78 6.25 1.09
C LYS A 17 10.01 4.98 1.45
N ILE A 18 8.68 4.95 1.27
CA ILE A 18 7.81 3.83 1.65
C ILE A 18 8.29 2.47 1.07
N TYR A 19 8.67 2.42 -0.21
CA TYR A 19 9.17 1.20 -0.85
C TYR A 19 10.68 0.96 -0.69
N TYR A 20 11.42 1.94 -0.15
CA TYR A 20 12.86 1.83 0.13
C TYR A 20 13.16 1.44 1.58
N SER A 21 12.22 1.72 2.49
CA SER A 21 12.38 1.48 3.91
C SER A 21 12.40 -0.01 4.25
N ARG A 22 13.51 -0.47 4.85
CA ARG A 22 13.65 -1.86 5.33
C ARG A 22 12.53 -2.25 6.29
N LYS A 23 12.17 -1.34 7.21
CA LYS A 23 11.11 -1.57 8.21
C LYS A 23 9.74 -1.77 7.56
N ILE A 24 9.44 -1.04 6.49
CA ILE A 24 8.21 -1.24 5.73
C ILE A 24 8.22 -2.59 5.01
N LYS A 25 9.33 -2.94 4.37
CA LYS A 25 9.49 -4.25 3.72
C LYS A 25 9.27 -5.41 4.70
N GLU A 26 9.86 -5.32 5.90
CA GLU A 26 9.67 -6.31 6.97
C GLU A 26 8.20 -6.42 7.38
N LYS A 27 7.49 -5.29 7.55
CA LYS A 27 6.06 -5.27 7.89
C LYS A 27 5.17 -5.81 6.78
N MET A 28 5.51 -5.53 5.52
CA MET A 28 4.82 -6.15 4.38
C MET A 28 5.04 -7.67 4.36
N GLN A 29 6.27 -8.13 4.63
CA GLN A 29 6.57 -9.56 4.70
C GLN A 29 5.82 -10.26 5.84
N GLU A 30 5.73 -9.61 7.01
CA GLU A 30 4.90 -10.09 8.12
C GLU A 30 3.43 -10.23 7.68
N CYS A 31 2.89 -9.23 6.99
CA CYS A 31 1.54 -9.24 6.45
C CYS A 31 1.33 -10.39 5.44
N SER A 32 2.28 -10.61 4.54
CA SER A 32 2.28 -11.71 3.56
C SER A 32 2.24 -13.06 4.26
N ASN A 33 3.14 -13.28 5.22
CA ASN A 33 3.22 -14.52 5.97
C ASN A 33 1.94 -14.80 6.78
N ARG A 34 1.35 -13.75 7.37
CA ARG A 34 0.14 -13.88 8.21
C ARG A 34 -1.14 -14.12 7.42
N LEU A 35 -1.27 -13.49 6.25
CA LEU A 35 -2.47 -13.58 5.42
C LEU A 35 -2.38 -14.67 4.36
N GLY A 36 -1.20 -15.26 4.14
CA GLY A 36 -0.98 -16.25 3.09
C GLY A 36 -1.05 -15.66 1.67
N ILE A 37 -0.92 -14.34 1.53
CA ILE A 37 -0.98 -13.65 0.23
C ILE A 37 0.43 -13.25 -0.24
N PRO A 38 0.70 -13.31 -1.54
CA PRO A 38 1.97 -12.84 -2.11
C PRO A 38 2.26 -11.36 -1.80
N MET A 39 3.55 -11.04 -1.64
CA MET A 39 4.02 -9.68 -1.36
C MET A 39 3.61 -8.63 -2.41
N ASN A 40 3.53 -9.03 -3.68
CA ASN A 40 3.10 -8.16 -4.78
C ASN A 40 1.59 -7.80 -4.72
N HIS A 41 0.80 -8.44 -3.84
CA HIS A 41 -0.59 -8.08 -3.57
C HIS A 41 -0.74 -7.24 -2.28
N ILE A 42 0.36 -6.79 -1.69
CA ILE A 42 0.36 -5.98 -0.48
C ILE A 42 0.81 -4.57 -0.83
N PHE A 43 -0.11 -3.63 -0.71
CA PHE A 43 0.15 -2.22 -0.98
C PHE A 43 0.20 -1.46 0.35
N PRO A 44 1.33 -0.81 0.68
CA PRO A 44 1.39 0.12 1.79
C PRO A 44 0.74 1.45 1.34
N VAL A 45 -0.26 1.89 2.10
CA VAL A 45 -0.99 3.15 1.88
C VAL A 45 -0.97 3.95 3.16
N LYS A 46 -0.85 5.28 3.06
CA LYS A 46 -1.11 6.18 4.18
C LYS A 46 -2.54 6.67 4.05
N ASN A 47 -3.36 6.42 5.07
CA ASN A 47 -4.73 6.91 5.10
C ASN A 47 -4.75 8.39 5.51
N TYR A 48 -5.68 9.13 4.94
CA TYR A 48 -6.07 10.44 5.43
C TYR A 48 -6.61 10.32 6.86
N HIS A 49 -6.05 11.10 7.78
CA HIS A 49 -6.49 11.08 9.18
C HIS A 49 -6.49 12.48 9.81
N GLU A 50 -5.49 13.31 9.48
CA GLU A 50 -5.36 14.70 9.91
C GLU A 50 -5.31 15.66 8.71
N GLU A 51 -5.01 15.13 7.52
CA GLU A 51 -4.91 15.88 6.28
C GLU A 51 -6.31 16.18 5.71
N ILE A 52 -6.52 17.44 5.32
CA ILE A 52 -7.79 17.92 4.75
C ILE A 52 -7.69 18.00 3.22
N ASP A 53 -6.54 18.45 2.71
CA ASP A 53 -6.28 18.61 1.29
C ASP A 53 -5.58 17.38 0.69
N THR A 54 -5.73 17.20 -0.62
CA THR A 54 -5.05 16.12 -1.36
C THR A 54 -3.54 16.32 -1.37
N MET A 55 -2.80 15.23 -1.14
CA MET A 55 -1.35 15.20 -1.23
C MET A 55 -0.90 14.14 -2.22
N ASN A 56 -0.27 14.57 -3.32
CA ASN A 56 0.14 13.71 -4.43
C ASN A 56 0.87 12.42 -4.02
N ASP A 57 1.78 12.50 -3.05
CA ASP A 57 2.54 11.33 -2.58
C ASP A 57 1.65 10.32 -1.82
N MET A 58 0.57 10.76 -1.17
CA MET A 58 -0.43 9.88 -0.56
C MET A 58 -1.41 9.36 -1.61
N ASP A 59 -1.90 10.26 -2.48
CA ASP A 59 -2.89 9.95 -3.50
C ASP A 59 -2.39 8.90 -4.48
N VAL A 60 -1.14 9.00 -4.91
CA VAL A 60 -0.56 8.00 -5.81
C VAL A 60 -0.54 6.60 -5.19
N LEU A 61 -0.41 6.48 -3.87
CA LEU A 61 -0.41 5.17 -3.18
C LEU A 61 -1.82 4.55 -3.16
N ILE A 62 -2.84 5.33 -2.80
CA ILE A 62 -4.22 4.84 -2.76
C ILE A 62 -4.76 4.58 -4.17
N LEU A 63 -4.43 5.43 -5.15
CA LEU A 63 -4.80 5.24 -6.55
C LEU A 63 -4.15 3.98 -7.13
N LYS A 64 -2.87 3.72 -6.83
CA LYS A 64 -2.21 2.46 -7.23
C LYS A 64 -2.87 1.24 -6.59
N ALA A 65 -3.26 1.31 -5.32
CA ALA A 65 -3.97 0.20 -4.68
C ALA A 65 -5.35 -0.04 -5.34
N LEU A 66 -6.08 1.02 -5.65
CA LEU A 66 -7.37 0.95 -6.34
C LEU A 66 -7.24 0.37 -7.76
N ASP A 67 -6.26 0.85 -8.53
CA ASP A 67 -5.95 0.34 -9.87
C ASP A 67 -5.72 -1.18 -9.87
N GLN A 68 -4.95 -1.67 -8.90
CA GLN A 68 -4.70 -3.10 -8.75
C GLN A 68 -5.96 -3.89 -8.34
N ILE A 69 -6.80 -3.34 -7.47
CA ILE A 69 -8.09 -3.96 -7.11
C ILE A 69 -8.99 -4.08 -8.36
N VAL A 70 -9.10 -3.02 -9.16
CA VAL A 70 -9.90 -3.01 -10.38
C VAL A 70 -9.33 -3.99 -11.41
N SER A 71 -8.01 -4.03 -11.58
CA SER A 71 -7.35 -4.98 -12.48
C SER A 71 -7.65 -6.43 -12.09
N VAL A 72 -7.51 -6.77 -10.81
CA VAL A 72 -7.80 -8.13 -10.30
C VAL A 72 -9.28 -8.49 -10.50
N ALA A 73 -10.19 -7.56 -10.24
CA ALA A 73 -11.62 -7.78 -10.46
C ALA A 73 -11.96 -8.01 -11.95
N ALA A 74 -11.35 -7.23 -12.85
CA ALA A 74 -11.54 -7.38 -14.29
C ALA A 74 -11.01 -8.73 -14.80
N ASP A 75 -9.85 -9.18 -14.31
CA ASP A 75 -9.29 -10.49 -14.69
C ASP A 75 -10.13 -11.65 -14.14
N ALA A 76 -10.71 -11.50 -12.95
CA ALA A 76 -11.62 -12.50 -12.39
C ALA A 76 -12.90 -12.66 -13.25
N ILE A 77 -13.46 -11.55 -13.76
CA ILE A 77 -14.64 -11.61 -14.63
C ILE A 77 -14.33 -12.35 -15.93
N LYS A 78 -13.19 -12.07 -16.57
CA LYS A 78 -12.78 -12.73 -17.83
C LYS A 78 -12.54 -14.23 -17.70
N GLN A 79 -12.12 -14.72 -16.52
CA GLN A 79 -11.90 -16.15 -16.28
C GLN A 79 -13.20 -16.94 -16.13
N HIS A 80 -14.34 -16.25 -16.00
CA HIS A 80 -15.67 -16.82 -15.86
C HIS A 80 -16.54 -16.63 -17.12
N GLU A 81 -15.96 -16.17 -18.23
CA GLU A 81 -16.54 -16.16 -19.59
C GLU A 81 -16.02 -17.35 -20.41
#